data_AF-A0A7C4RBS9-F1
#
_entry.id   AF-A0A7C4RBS9-F1
#
_cell.length_a   1.000
_cell.length_b   1.000
_cell.length_c   1.000
_cell.angle_alpha   90.00
_cell.angle_beta   90.00
_cell.angle_gamma   90.00
#
_symmetry.space_group_name_H-M   'P 1'
#
loop_
_entity.id
_entity.type
_entity.pdbx_description
1 polymer ?
#
loop_
_entity_poly.entity_id
_entity_poly.type
_entity_poly.pdbx_seq_one_letter_code
_entity_poly.pdbx_strand_id
1 'polypeptide(L)' 'MQEQELVLDVGCGYAPEHRPCKEAHIKLDLIRGKANIIADAHHLPFKSEIFSKVVMYEVIEHVHHPKQVLTEFTEY' A
#
# COMPACT_ATOMS: atom_id res chain seq x y z
N MET A 1 -18.15 17.38 9.50
CA MET A 1 -16.88 16.72 9.89
C MET A 1 -16.10 16.56 8.61
N GLN A 2 -14.86 17.03 8.52
CA GLN A 2 -14.01 16.70 7.36
C GLN A 2 -13.72 15.20 7.46
N GLU A 3 -14.06 14.43 6.43
CA GLU A 3 -13.57 13.06 6.31
C GLU A 3 -12.05 13.13 6.20
N GLN A 4 -11.37 12.36 7.04
CA GLN A 4 -9.91 12.34 7.06
C GLN A 4 -9.45 11.44 5.92
N GLU A 5 -8.81 12.01 4.91
CA GLU A 5 -8.30 11.25 3.76
C GLU A 5 -7.15 10.34 4.20
N LEU A 6 -7.38 9.02 4.20
CA LEU A 6 -6.36 8.02 4.51
C LEU A 6 -5.71 7.52 3.23
N VAL A 7 -4.38 7.54 3.20
CA VAL A 7 -3.58 7.14 2.04
C VAL A 7 -2.66 5.97 2.42
N LEU A 8 -2.71 4.90 1.62
CA LEU A 8 -1.89 3.69 1.77
C LEU A 8 -0.81 3.61 0.68
N ASP A 9 0.44 3.38 1.08
CA ASP A 9 1.58 3.06 0.19
C ASP A 9 1.96 1.59 0.34
N VAL A 10 1.75 0.82 -0.71
CA VAL A 10 2.04 -0.62 -0.77
C VAL A 10 3.41 -0.87 -1.38
N GLY A 11 4.16 -1.77 -0.74
CA GLY A 11 5.55 -2.09 -1.07
C GLY A 11 6.48 -0.91 -0.83
N CYS A 12 6.33 -0.19 0.30
CA CYS A 12 7.02 1.08 0.56
C CYS A 12 8.57 0.97 0.59
N GLY A 13 9.10 -0.25 0.76
CA GLY A 13 10.51 -0.55 0.81
C GLY A 13 11.25 0.11 1.98
N TYR A 14 12.51 0.48 1.74
CA TYR A 14 13.43 1.00 2.75
C TYR A 14 13.61 2.53 2.68
N ALA A 15 13.20 3.18 1.60
CA ALA A 15 13.36 4.63 1.39
C ALA A 15 12.05 5.30 0.90
N PRO A 16 10.93 5.16 1.64
CA PRO A 16 9.65 5.76 1.27
C PRO A 16 9.70 7.29 1.12
N GLU A 17 10.67 7.98 1.73
CA GLU A 17 10.87 9.43 1.55
C GLU A 17 11.23 9.86 0.12
N HIS A 18 11.73 8.93 -0.70
CA HIS A 18 12.06 9.16 -2.11
C HIS A 18 10.88 8.85 -3.04
N ARG A 19 9.75 8.36 -2.51
CA ARG A 19 8.58 8.03 -3.32
C ARG A 19 7.81 9.29 -3.74
N PRO A 20 7.13 9.26 -4.90
CA PRO A 20 6.31 10.39 -5.36
C PRO A 20 5.20 10.77 -4.38
N CYS A 21 4.57 9.80 -3.71
CA CYS A 21 3.58 10.06 -2.68
C CYS A 21 4.24 10.21 -1.31
N LYS A 22 4.42 11.46 -0.86
CA LYS A 22 4.98 11.78 0.47
C LYS A 22 3.93 11.80 1.59
N GLU A 23 2.66 11.82 1.20
CA GLU A 23 1.50 11.98 2.09
C GLU A 23 0.88 10.64 2.52
N ALA A 24 1.55 9.51 2.22
CA ALA A 24 1.09 8.21 2.68
C ALA A 24 1.08 8.13 4.21
N HIS A 25 -0.11 7.90 4.77
CA HIS A 25 -0.34 7.80 6.20
C HIS A 25 0.03 6.41 6.72
N ILE A 26 -0.22 5.39 5.90
CA ILE A 26 0.09 3.99 6.21
C ILE A 26 1.02 3.46 5.13
N LYS A 27 2.11 2.82 5.55
CA LYS A 27 3.10 2.19 4.69
C LYS A 27 3.12 0.70 4.97
N LEU A 28 2.95 -0.10 3.91
CA LEU A 28 2.88 -1.55 3.97
C LEU A 28 4.01 -2.14 3.13
N ASP A 29 4.67 -3.18 3.64
CA ASP A 29 5.63 -3.98 2.87
C ASP A 29 5.64 -5.44 3.37
N LEU A 30 6.08 -6.36 2.52
CA LEU A 30 6.24 -7.77 2.89
C LEU A 30 7.44 -7.97 3.82
N ILE A 31 8.49 -7.15 3.66
CA ILE A 31 9.71 -7.25 4.46
C ILE A 31 9.84 -6.04 5.38
N ARG A 32 10.37 -6.29 6.58
CA ARG A 32 10.61 -5.23 7.56
C ARG A 32 11.64 -4.22 7.07
N GLY A 33 11.16 -3.06 6.63
CA GLY A 33 11.91 -1.84 6.31
C GLY A 33 11.41 -0.65 7.13
N LYS A 34 10.99 0.42 6.45
CA LYS A 34 10.32 1.59 7.09
C LYS A 34 8.78 1.49 7.07
N ALA A 35 8.25 0.29 6.86
CA ALA A 35 6.82 0.02 6.84
C ALA A 35 6.21 0.15 8.25
N ASN A 36 4.99 0.69 8.31
CA ASN A 36 4.17 0.69 9.52
C ASN A 36 3.55 -0.71 9.76
N ILE A 37 3.20 -1.39 8.67
CA ILE A 37 2.53 -2.68 8.67
C ILE A 37 3.33 -3.64 7.80
N ILE A 38 3.53 -4.86 8.31
CA ILE A 38 4.15 -5.94 7.55
C ILE A 38 3.03 -6.89 7.12
N ALA A 39 2.79 -6.98 5.82
CA ALA A 39 1.75 -7.84 5.25
C ALA A 39 2.01 -8.10 3.76
N ASP A 40 1.36 -9.12 3.22
CA ASP A 40 1.41 -9.45 1.80
C ASP A 40 0.42 -8.58 1.01
N ALA A 41 0.88 -7.96 -0.08
CA ALA A 41 0.02 -7.18 -0.97
C ALA A 41 -1.06 -8.02 -1.68
N HIS A 42 -0.91 -9.34 -1.71
CA HIS A 42 -1.94 -10.26 -2.19
C HIS A 42 -3.15 -10.38 -1.25
N HIS A 43 -3.01 -9.94 0.01
CA HIS A 43 -4.04 -10.02 1.05
C HIS A 43 -3.92 -8.82 1.99
N LEU A 44 -4.52 -7.70 1.59
CA LEU A 44 -4.41 -6.45 2.35
C LEU A 44 -5.18 -6.58 3.69
N PRO A 45 -4.54 -6.31 4.85
CA PRO A 45 -5.13 -6.55 6.17
C PRO A 45 -6.02 -5.38 6.62
N PHE A 46 -6.83 -4.85 5.70
CA PHE A 46 -7.65 -3.68 5.91
C PHE A 46 -9.13 -4.00 5.71
N LYS A 47 -10.00 -3.09 6.13
CA LYS A 47 -11.41 -3.15 5.72
C LYS A 47 -11.54 -2.48 4.36
N SER A 48 -12.46 -2.95 3.54
CA SER A 48 -12.79 -2.32 2.25
C SER A 48 -13.17 -0.85 2.42
N GLU A 49 -12.87 -0.04 1.40
CA GLU A 49 -13.25 1.37 1.26
C GLU A 49 -12.81 2.30 2.41
N ILE A 50 -11.72 1.98 3.11
CA ILE A 50 -11.20 2.86 4.18
C ILE A 50 -10.14 3.85 3.70
N PHE A 51 -9.55 3.60 2.53
CA PHE A 51 -8.53 4.49 1.97
C PHE A 51 -9.14 5.32 0.87
N SER A 52 -8.91 6.63 0.92
CA SER A 52 -9.26 7.51 -0.21
C SER A 52 -8.30 7.33 -1.38
N LYS A 53 -7.12 6.75 -1.13
CA LYS A 53 -6.09 6.52 -2.14
C LYS A 53 -5.16 5.38 -1.74
N VAL A 54 -4.93 4.46 -2.66
CA VAL A 54 -3.90 3.42 -2.57
C VAL A 54 -2.87 3.65 -3.67
N VAL A 55 -1.58 3.66 -3.30
CA VAL A 55 -0.46 3.82 -4.25
C VAL A 55 0.49 2.64 -4.18
N MET A 56 1.12 2.37 -5.32
CA MET A 56 2.09 1.30 -5.49
C MET A 56 3.11 1.75 -6.53
N TYR A 57 4.39 1.69 -6.17
CA TYR A 57 5.50 2.12 -7.03
C TYR A 57 6.51 1.00 -7.15
N GLU A 58 6.73 0.51 -8.38
CA GLU A 58 7.71 -0.54 -8.71
C GLU A 58 7.53 -1.78 -7.80
N VAL A 59 6.32 -2.33 -7.73
CA VAL A 59 5.98 -3.52 -6.90
C VAL A 59 5.42 -4.67 -7.73
N ILE A 60 4.67 -4.39 -8.80
CA ILE A 60 3.94 -5.40 -9.58
C ILE A 60 4.89 -6.41 -10.25
N GLU A 61 6.10 -5.99 -10.57
CA GLU A 61 7.18 -6.81 -11.13
C GLU A 61 7.81 -7.76 -10.10
N HIS A 62 7.60 -7.53 -8.81
CA HIS A 62 8.19 -8.30 -7.72
C HIS A 62 7.22 -9.32 -7.11
N VAL A 63 5.94 -9.31 -7.48
CA VAL A 63 4.91 -10.20 -6.94
C VAL A 63 4.67 -11.42 -7.82
N HIS A 64 4.28 -12.54 -7.21
CA HIS A 64 3.99 -13.78 -7.92
C HIS A 64 2.69 -13.72 -8.74
N HIS A 65 1.63 -13.10 -8.20
CA HIS A 65 0.31 -13.04 -8.83
C HIS A 65 -0.13 -11.58 -9.02
N PRO A 66 0.43 -10.84 -9.98
CA PRO A 66 0.19 -9.40 -10.13
C PRO A 66 -1.29 -9.06 -10.35
N LYS A 67 -2.05 -9.94 -11.03
CA LYS A 67 -3.49 -9.75 -11.22
C LYS A 67 -4.27 -9.77 -9.90
N GLN A 68 -3.90 -10.64 -8.95
CA GLN A 68 -4.55 -10.71 -7.65
C GLN A 68 -4.31 -9.41 -6.87
N VAL A 69 -3.07 -8.92 -6.84
CA VAL A 69 -2.74 -7.63 -6.20
C VAL A 69 -3.55 -6.48 -6.80
N LEU A 70 -3.69 -6.43 -8.14
CA LEU A 70 -4.52 -5.42 -8.78
C LEU A 70 -6.02 -5.54 -8.46
N THR A 71 -6.53 -6.77 -8.27
CA THR A 71 -7.91 -6.98 -7.81
C THR A 71 -8.10 -6.46 -6.40
N GLU A 72 -7.22 -6.82 -5.46
CA GLU A 72 -7.25 -6.28 -4.08
C GLU A 72 -7.30 -4.75 -4.11
N PHE A 73 -6.49 -4.09 -4.95
CA PHE A 73 -6.45 -2.63 -5.08
C PHE A 73 -7.78 -1.97 -5.48
N THR A 74 -8.68 -2.70 -6.13
CA THR A 74 -10.00 -2.16 -6.50
C THR A 74 -11.05 -2.33 -5.40
N GLU A 75 -10.72 -3.04 -4.32
CA GLU A 75 -11.64 -3.35 -3.21
C GLU A 75 -11.39 -2.51 -1.93
N TYR A 76 -10.34 -1.68 -1.87
CA TYR A 76 -9.95 -0.89 -0.68
C TYR A 76 -9.79 0.60 -0.95
#